data_AF-A0A2S8HGF8-F1
#
_entry.id   AF-A0A2S8HGF8-F1
#
_cell.length_a   1.000
_cell.length_b   1.000
_cell.length_c   1.000
_cell.angle_alpha   90.00
_cell.angle_beta   90.00
_cell.angle_gamma   90.00
#
_symmetry.space_group_name_H-M   'P 1'
#
loop_
_entity.id
_entity.type
_entity.pdbx_description
1 polymer ?
#
loop_
_entity_poly.entity_id
_entity_poly.type
_entity_poly.pdbx_seq_one_letter_code
_entity_poly.pdbx_strand_id
1 'polypeptide(L)'
;MKKIFLPFFIALLCLHGCAEMPAYSNVDPATMGDESRYTVVETDTYAGRAQRHFADLQPDLNIIRINDDKVGNIPFSTYYYKNDSPQRAVLKPGTYTIQLEYRLPRYFLFADLKFDGKPGQKIMARSKYVGLNRLEVWLEDAATGEVVSTRVH
;
A
#
# COMPACT_ATOMS: atom_id res chain seq x y z
N MET A 1 25.93 41.53 -21.18
CA MET A 1 24.98 41.55 -20.05
C MET A 1 24.94 40.15 -19.44
N LYS A 2 25.38 40.01 -18.19
CA LYS A 2 25.65 38.72 -17.53
C LYS A 2 24.65 38.49 -16.39
N LYS A 3 24.11 37.27 -16.34
CA LYS A 3 23.62 36.54 -15.15
C LYS A 3 22.29 37.00 -14.50
N ILE A 4 21.14 36.60 -15.04
CA ILE A 4 19.88 36.48 -14.27
C ILE A 4 19.10 35.19 -14.67
N PHE A 5 19.79 34.12 -15.05
CA PHE A 5 19.13 32.84 -15.42
C PHE A 5 19.37 31.71 -14.42
N LEU A 6 19.97 31.99 -13.26
CA LEU A 6 20.33 30.95 -12.30
C LEU A 6 19.29 30.68 -11.17
N PRO A 7 18.41 31.61 -10.72
CA PRO A 7 17.56 31.29 -9.58
C PRO A 7 16.36 30.40 -9.96
N PHE A 8 15.99 30.33 -11.24
CA PHE A 8 14.84 29.55 -11.69
C PHE A 8 15.12 28.03 -11.75
N PHE A 9 16.35 27.63 -12.05
CA PHE A 9 16.75 26.22 -12.07
C PHE A 9 16.86 25.61 -10.66
N ILE A 10 17.18 26.41 -9.64
CA ILE A 10 17.27 25.94 -8.24
C ILE A 10 15.86 25.77 -7.64
N ALA A 11 14.90 26.63 -8.01
CA ALA A 11 13.51 26.48 -7.59
C ALA A 11 12.83 25.21 -8.15
N LEU A 12 13.24 24.76 -9.35
CA LEU A 12 12.68 23.55 -9.97
C LEU A 12 13.18 22.25 -9.31
N LEU A 13 14.36 22.25 -8.68
CA LEU A 13 14.93 21.10 -7.98
C LEU A 13 14.31 20.86 -6.59
N CYS A 14 13.54 21.82 -6.05
CA CYS A 14 12.78 21.62 -4.82
C CYS A 14 11.45 20.87 -5.01
N LEU A 15 11.12 20.47 -6.25
CA LEU A 15 10.02 19.54 -6.55
C LEU A 15 10.44 18.06 -6.42
N HIS A 16 11.61 17.79 -5.83
CA HIS A 16 12.08 16.43 -5.56
C HIS A 16 11.20 15.74 -4.52
N GLY A 17 10.27 14.94 -5.04
CA GLY A 17 9.73 13.74 -4.40
C GLY A 17 8.76 14.03 -3.25
N CYS A 18 7.46 13.86 -3.51
CA CYS A 18 6.63 13.30 -2.45
C CYS A 18 7.28 11.97 -2.06
N ALA A 19 7.95 11.93 -0.90
CA ALA A 19 8.63 10.74 -0.44
C ALA A 19 7.60 9.62 -0.34
N GLU A 20 7.77 8.61 -1.20
CA GLU A 20 6.99 7.40 -1.15
C GLU A 20 7.24 6.74 0.19
N MET A 21 6.16 6.41 0.91
CA MET A 21 6.36 5.85 2.23
C MET A 21 7.01 4.47 2.11
N PRO A 22 8.06 4.17 2.90
CA PRO A 22 8.77 2.91 2.79
C PRO A 22 7.84 1.72 3.00
N ALA A 23 8.11 0.64 2.28
CA ALA A 23 7.41 -0.62 2.45
C ALA A 23 7.58 -1.12 3.90
N TYR A 24 6.52 -1.70 4.46
CA TYR A 24 6.65 -2.45 5.71
C TYR A 24 7.45 -3.73 5.46
N SER A 25 8.26 -4.16 6.43
CA SER A 25 8.88 -5.48 6.36
C SER A 25 9.12 -6.07 7.73
N ASN A 26 8.95 -7.40 7.83
CA ASN A 26 9.38 -8.22 8.95
C ASN A 26 10.65 -9.04 8.63
N VAL A 27 11.33 -8.66 7.55
CA VAL A 27 12.61 -9.22 7.10
C VAL A 27 13.74 -8.33 7.62
N ASP A 28 14.87 -8.95 7.98
CA ASP A 28 16.06 -8.20 8.38
C ASP A 28 16.57 -7.37 7.19
N PRO A 29 16.74 -6.04 7.32
CA PRO A 29 17.27 -5.16 6.27
C PRO A 29 18.56 -5.68 5.62
N ALA A 30 19.42 -6.38 6.35
CA ALA A 30 20.65 -6.96 5.84
C ALA A 30 20.43 -8.11 4.82
N THR A 31 19.22 -8.67 4.80
CA THR A 31 18.85 -9.85 3.98
C THR A 31 17.77 -9.54 2.94
N MET A 32 17.38 -8.27 2.79
CA MET A 32 16.29 -7.81 1.92
C MET A 32 16.67 -7.71 0.43
N GLY A 33 17.95 -7.91 0.09
CA GLY A 33 18.44 -7.75 -1.29
C GLY A 33 17.89 -8.76 -2.32
N ASP A 34 17.27 -9.86 -1.86
CA ASP A 34 16.66 -10.89 -2.72
C ASP A 34 15.19 -11.11 -2.31
N GLU A 35 14.28 -10.38 -2.96
CA GLU A 35 12.84 -10.46 -2.68
C GLU A 35 12.21 -11.79 -3.12
N SER A 36 12.89 -12.59 -3.95
CA SER A 36 12.37 -13.89 -4.41
C SER A 36 12.18 -14.92 -3.28
N ARG A 37 12.73 -14.65 -2.10
CA ARG A 37 12.61 -15.49 -0.90
C ARG A 37 11.42 -15.12 -0.03
N TYR A 38 10.76 -14.00 -0.34
CA TYR A 38 9.75 -13.38 0.49
C TYR A 38 8.42 -13.33 -0.24
N THR A 39 7.35 -13.13 0.53
CA THR A 39 6.04 -12.79 0.00
C THR A 39 5.94 -11.27 -0.06
N VAL A 40 5.63 -10.75 -1.24
CA VAL A 40 5.42 -9.30 -1.45
C VAL A 40 3.92 -9.04 -1.53
N VAL A 41 3.41 -8.17 -0.68
CA VAL A 41 2.03 -7.68 -0.75
C VAL A 41 2.04 -6.25 -1.24
N GLU A 42 1.28 -5.95 -2.30
CA GLU A 42 1.11 -4.60 -2.83
C GLU A 42 -0.37 -4.27 -2.97
N THR A 43 -0.74 -3.04 -2.64
CA THR A 43 -2.10 -2.55 -2.87
C THR A 43 -2.27 -2.09 -4.31
N ASP A 44 -3.51 -2.12 -4.80
CA ASP A 44 -3.86 -1.57 -6.11
C ASP A 44 -3.54 -0.07 -6.21
N THR A 45 -3.57 0.64 -5.07
CA THR A 45 -3.09 2.03 -4.96
C THR A 45 -1.62 2.16 -5.28
N TYR A 46 -0.80 1.24 -4.77
CA TYR A 46 0.64 1.20 -5.03
C TYR A 46 0.95 0.87 -6.49
N ALA A 47 0.43 -0.26 -6.96
CA ALA A 47 0.75 -0.78 -8.29
C ALA A 47 0.13 0.06 -9.42
N GLY A 48 -1.08 0.61 -9.19
CA GLY A 48 -1.79 1.45 -10.15
C GLY A 48 -1.41 2.93 -10.09
N ARG A 49 -0.51 3.34 -9.19
CA ARG A 49 -0.24 4.77 -8.88
C ARG A 49 0.07 5.63 -10.11
N ALA A 50 0.78 5.06 -11.09
CA ALA A 50 1.21 5.79 -12.29
C ALA A 50 0.04 6.06 -13.26
N GLN A 51 -1.05 5.31 -13.11
CA GLN A 51 -2.22 5.33 -14.00
C GLN A 51 -3.46 5.91 -13.30
N ARG A 52 -3.39 6.17 -11.99
CA ARG A 52 -4.49 6.73 -11.20
C ARG A 52 -4.62 8.24 -11.45
N HIS A 53 -5.80 8.64 -11.91
CA HIS A 53 -6.21 10.03 -11.97
C HIS A 53 -7.17 10.35 -10.83
N PHE A 54 -7.17 11.62 -10.39
CA PHE A 54 -8.09 12.09 -9.35
C PHE A 54 -9.57 11.87 -9.73
N ALA A 55 -9.88 11.88 -11.04
CA ALA A 55 -11.23 11.65 -11.56
C ALA A 55 -11.68 10.19 -11.54
N ASP A 56 -10.78 9.23 -11.32
CA ASP A 56 -11.12 7.81 -11.33
C ASP A 56 -11.89 7.38 -10.07
N LEU A 57 -11.93 8.25 -9.05
CA LEU A 57 -12.62 8.05 -7.77
C LEU A 57 -12.26 6.74 -7.05
N GLN A 58 -11.19 6.07 -7.45
CA GLN A 58 -10.73 4.83 -6.83
C GLN A 58 -10.28 5.11 -5.40
N PRO A 59 -10.69 4.28 -4.43
CA PRO A 59 -10.27 4.46 -3.06
C PRO A 59 -8.78 4.12 -2.94
N ASP A 60 -8.13 4.78 -2.00
CA ASP A 60 -6.81 4.35 -1.55
C ASP A 60 -6.99 3.16 -0.61
N LEU A 61 -6.19 2.12 -0.82
CA LEU A 61 -6.03 0.96 0.04
C LEU A 61 -4.69 1.11 0.75
N ASN A 62 -4.71 1.12 2.07
CA ASN A 62 -3.50 1.23 2.88
C ASN A 62 -3.40 0.06 3.84
N ILE A 63 -2.19 -0.47 4.05
CA ILE A 63 -1.93 -1.52 5.02
C ILE A 63 -1.76 -0.85 6.39
N ILE A 64 -2.56 -1.24 7.39
CA ILE A 64 -2.48 -0.66 8.73
C ILE A 64 -2.07 -1.66 9.82
N ARG A 65 -2.29 -2.97 9.59
CA ARG A 65 -1.77 -4.03 10.46
C ARG A 65 -1.38 -5.29 9.71
N ILE A 66 -0.40 -6.02 10.26
CA ILE A 66 -0.04 -7.38 9.88
C ILE A 66 0.16 -8.20 11.15
N ASN A 67 -0.54 -9.34 11.29
CA ASN A 67 -0.51 -10.18 12.50
C ASN A 67 -0.75 -9.39 13.80
N ASP A 68 -1.74 -8.50 13.78
CA ASP A 68 -2.11 -7.56 14.87
C ASP A 68 -1.10 -6.44 15.17
N ASP A 69 0.12 -6.53 14.63
CA ASP A 69 1.12 -5.48 14.73
C ASP A 69 0.76 -4.32 13.82
N LYS A 70 0.76 -3.12 14.40
CA LYS A 70 0.52 -1.89 13.65
C LYS A 70 1.68 -1.63 12.70
N VAL A 71 1.37 -1.40 11.43
CA VAL A 71 2.37 -1.05 10.42
C VAL A 71 2.30 0.44 10.12
N GLY A 72 3.46 1.10 10.08
CA GLY A 72 3.55 2.56 9.94
C GLY A 72 3.50 3.31 11.27
N ASN A 73 4.03 4.54 11.27
CA ASN A 73 4.16 5.37 12.46
C ASN A 73 2.92 6.25 12.65
N ILE A 74 1.74 5.62 12.77
CA ILE A 74 0.46 6.33 12.86
C ILE A 74 0.17 6.58 14.36
N PRO A 75 0.36 7.78 14.94
CA PRO A 75 -0.22 8.09 16.24
C PRO A 75 -1.76 8.07 16.12
N PHE A 76 -2.46 7.57 17.16
CA PHE A 76 -3.93 7.45 17.20
C PHE A 76 -4.69 8.76 16.91
N SER A 77 -4.02 9.92 16.95
CA SER A 77 -4.61 11.26 16.87
C SER A 77 -4.60 11.94 15.50
N THR A 78 -4.11 11.33 14.42
CA THR A 78 -4.03 12.00 13.11
C THR A 78 -4.50 11.13 11.95
N TYR A 79 -5.82 10.98 11.83
CA TYR A 79 -6.51 10.42 10.65
C TYR A 79 -6.50 11.34 9.40
N TYR A 80 -5.57 12.30 9.33
CA TYR A 80 -5.59 13.38 8.33
C TYR A 80 -4.39 13.42 7.38
N TYR A 81 -3.39 12.56 7.54
CA TYR A 81 -2.24 12.56 6.63
C TYR A 81 -2.37 11.48 5.57
N LYS A 82 -2.57 11.95 4.32
CA LYS A 82 -2.18 11.23 3.11
C LYS A 82 -0.74 10.73 3.32
N ASN A 83 -0.54 9.41 3.27
CA ASN A 83 0.76 8.73 3.17
C ASN A 83 1.46 8.24 4.45
N ASP A 84 0.80 8.07 5.60
CA ASP A 84 1.44 7.49 6.80
C ASP A 84 1.27 5.97 6.97
N SER A 85 0.54 5.31 6.05
CA SER A 85 0.31 3.85 6.06
C SER A 85 0.87 3.16 4.81
N PRO A 86 1.70 2.11 4.96
CA PRO A 86 2.42 1.54 3.84
C PRO A 86 1.45 0.89 2.86
N GLN A 87 1.77 0.99 1.58
CA GLN A 87 0.96 0.40 0.50
C GLN A 87 1.62 -0.85 -0.10
N ARG A 88 2.79 -1.21 0.45
CA ARG A 88 3.61 -2.36 0.10
C ARG A 88 4.17 -2.99 1.38
N ALA A 89 4.21 -4.31 1.43
CA ALA A 89 4.83 -5.08 2.50
C ALA A 89 5.70 -6.22 1.95
N VAL A 90 6.87 -6.44 2.53
CA VAL A 90 7.77 -7.57 2.25
C VAL A 90 7.81 -8.47 3.47
N LEU A 91 7.27 -9.68 3.33
CA LEU A 91 7.01 -10.59 4.42
C LEU A 91 7.81 -11.88 4.25
N LYS A 92 8.28 -12.46 5.35
CA LYS A 92 8.70 -13.87 5.35
C LYS A 92 7.53 -14.76 4.86
N PRO A 93 7.80 -15.92 4.23
CA PRO A 93 6.73 -16.86 3.92
C PRO A 93 6.03 -17.36 5.18
N GLY A 94 4.70 -17.51 5.13
CA GLY A 94 3.90 -17.92 6.29
C GLY A 94 2.44 -17.48 6.22
N THR A 95 1.67 -17.77 7.26
CA THR A 95 0.27 -17.34 7.39
C THR A 95 0.18 -15.97 8.02
N TYR A 96 -0.61 -15.08 7.43
CA TYR A 96 -0.78 -13.71 7.88
C TYR A 96 -2.25 -13.31 8.01
N THR A 97 -2.54 -12.46 8.99
CA THR A 97 -3.69 -11.56 8.97
C THR A 97 -3.24 -10.18 8.55
N ILE A 98 -3.98 -9.54 7.65
CA ILE A 98 -3.72 -8.18 7.19
C ILE A 98 -4.99 -7.36 7.35
N GLN A 99 -4.83 -6.16 7.91
CA GLN A 99 -5.90 -5.18 8.00
C GLN A 99 -5.63 -4.06 7.00
N LEU A 100 -6.57 -3.86 6.09
CA LEU A 100 -6.51 -2.82 5.07
C LEU A 100 -7.50 -1.71 5.41
N GLU A 101 -7.04 -0.46 5.41
CA GLU A 101 -7.88 0.73 5.50
C GLU A 101 -8.26 1.22 4.10
N TYR A 102 -9.53 1.57 3.92
CA TYR A 102 -10.00 2.27 2.73
C TYR A 102 -11.03 3.34 3.07
N ARG A 103 -11.05 4.40 2.26
CA ARG A 103 -11.94 5.55 2.46
C ARG A 103 -13.17 5.47 1.56
N LEU A 104 -14.34 5.59 2.17
CA LEU A 104 -15.60 5.90 1.49
C LEU A 104 -15.88 7.42 1.60
N PRO A 105 -16.81 7.99 0.81
CA PRO A 105 -17.05 9.43 0.78
C PRO A 105 -17.30 10.08 2.16
N ARG A 106 -17.85 9.33 3.14
CA ARG A 106 -18.25 9.84 4.45
C ARG A 106 -17.49 9.27 5.65
N TYR A 107 -16.80 8.15 5.50
CA TYR A 107 -16.12 7.44 6.60
C TYR A 107 -15.05 6.51 6.06
N PHE A 108 -14.15 6.06 6.93
CA PHE A 108 -13.19 5.01 6.63
C PHE A 108 -13.76 3.65 7.10
N LEU A 109 -13.33 2.59 6.44
CA LEU A 109 -13.63 1.21 6.81
C LEU A 109 -12.36 0.38 6.77
N PHE A 110 -12.43 -0.79 7.41
CA PHE A 110 -11.36 -1.76 7.45
C PHE A 110 -11.78 -3.07 6.78
N ALA A 111 -10.82 -3.76 6.18
CA ALA A 111 -10.97 -5.13 5.70
C ALA A 111 -9.89 -6.00 6.34
N ASP A 112 -10.35 -6.97 7.14
CA ASP A 112 -9.50 -7.97 7.78
C ASP A 112 -9.48 -9.24 6.93
N LEU A 113 -8.30 -9.56 6.39
CA LEU A 113 -8.10 -10.68 5.49
C LEU A 113 -6.99 -11.59 6.01
N LYS A 114 -7.18 -12.89 5.84
CA LYS A 114 -6.18 -13.92 6.13
C LYS A 114 -5.68 -14.52 4.82
N PHE A 115 -4.37 -14.76 4.72
CA PHE A 115 -3.76 -15.42 3.56
C PHE A 115 -2.50 -16.20 3.96
N ASP A 116 -2.09 -17.11 3.09
CA ASP A 116 -0.84 -17.86 3.21
C ASP A 116 0.14 -17.38 2.13
N GLY A 117 1.23 -16.75 2.57
CA GLY A 117 2.30 -16.25 1.71
C GLY A 117 3.37 -17.30 1.42
N LYS A 118 3.73 -17.45 0.14
CA LYS A 118 4.81 -18.33 -0.32
C LYS A 118 6.06 -17.54 -0.71
N PRO A 119 7.26 -18.16 -0.71
CA PRO A 119 8.47 -17.51 -1.23
C PRO A 119 8.28 -17.10 -2.70
N GLY A 120 8.66 -15.88 -3.03
CA GLY A 120 8.61 -15.33 -4.39
C GLY A 120 7.19 -15.00 -4.87
N GLN A 121 6.19 -15.17 -4.00
CA GLN A 121 4.81 -14.87 -4.32
C GLN A 121 4.57 -13.37 -4.21
N LYS A 122 3.96 -12.81 -5.24
CA LYS A 122 3.42 -11.46 -5.19
C LYS A 122 1.91 -11.52 -5.03
N ILE A 123 1.40 -10.84 -4.01
CA ILE A 123 -0.01 -10.75 -3.67
C ILE A 123 -0.47 -9.32 -3.91
N MET A 124 -1.57 -9.16 -4.63
CA MET A 124 -2.22 -7.89 -4.90
C MET A 124 -3.43 -7.71 -4.00
N ALA A 125 -3.46 -6.67 -3.18
CA ALA A 125 -4.65 -6.23 -2.48
C ALA A 125 -5.49 -5.34 -3.41
N ARG A 126 -6.66 -5.84 -3.80
CA ARG A 126 -7.55 -5.21 -4.76
C ARG A 126 -8.76 -4.60 -4.08
N SER A 127 -9.38 -3.65 -4.77
CA SER A 127 -10.70 -3.17 -4.40
C SER A 127 -11.59 -2.91 -5.60
N LYS A 128 -12.91 -3.01 -5.40
CA LYS A 128 -13.91 -2.67 -6.40
C LYS A 128 -15.15 -2.08 -5.76
N TYR A 129 -15.64 -0.96 -6.31
CA TYR A 129 -16.95 -0.45 -5.92
C TYR A 129 -18.05 -1.39 -6.40
N VAL A 130 -18.89 -1.79 -5.46
CA VAL A 130 -20.08 -2.63 -5.69
C VAL A 130 -21.35 -1.92 -5.24
N GLY A 131 -21.26 -0.60 -4.99
CA GLY A 131 -22.36 0.29 -4.60
C GLY A 131 -21.84 1.66 -4.14
N LEU A 132 -22.73 2.63 -3.96
CA LEU A 132 -22.41 4.03 -3.67
C LEU A 132 -21.53 4.23 -2.41
N ASN A 133 -21.65 3.34 -1.43
CA ASN A 133 -20.86 3.33 -0.20
C ASN A 133 -20.41 1.90 0.16
N ARG A 134 -20.14 1.07 -0.86
CA ARG A 134 -19.76 -0.33 -0.65
C ARG A 134 -18.58 -0.69 -1.54
N LEU A 135 -17.50 -1.11 -0.89
CA LEU A 135 -16.29 -1.58 -1.53
C LEU A 135 -16.10 -3.06 -1.21
N GLU A 136 -15.81 -3.85 -2.23
CA GLU A 136 -15.28 -5.19 -2.06
C GLU A 136 -13.75 -5.10 -2.04
N VAL A 137 -13.11 -5.79 -1.11
CA VAL A 137 -11.66 -5.83 -0.94
C VAL A 137 -11.25 -7.29 -0.80
N TRP A 138 -10.24 -7.71 -1.56
CA TRP A 138 -9.70 -9.07 -1.55
C TRP A 138 -8.20 -9.06 -1.84
N LEU A 139 -7.54 -10.19 -1.59
CA LEU A 139 -6.17 -10.44 -2.02
C LEU A 139 -6.17 -11.48 -3.14
N GLU A 140 -5.39 -11.23 -4.18
CA GLU A 140 -5.17 -12.18 -5.28
C GLU A 140 -3.68 -12.42 -5.52
N ASP A 141 -3.35 -13.59 -6.02
CA ASP A 141 -2.01 -13.85 -6.54
C ASP A 141 -1.80 -13.04 -7.82
N ALA A 142 -0.71 -12.27 -7.91
CA ALA A 142 -0.46 -11.39 -9.03
C ALA A 142 -0.16 -12.13 -10.34
N ALA A 143 0.33 -13.37 -10.27
CA ALA A 143 0.69 -14.17 -11.43
C ALA A 143 -0.52 -14.95 -11.99
N THR A 144 -1.40 -15.46 -11.11
CA THR A 144 -2.54 -16.28 -11.52
C THR A 144 -3.88 -15.54 -11.52
N GLY A 145 -4.01 -14.45 -10.76
CA GLY A 145 -5.28 -13.75 -10.52
C GLY A 145 -6.23 -14.50 -9.58
N GLU A 146 -5.79 -15.60 -8.97
CA GLU A 146 -6.63 -16.36 -8.03
C GLU A 146 -6.77 -15.62 -6.70
N VAL A 147 -7.99 -15.62 -6.15
CA VAL A 147 -8.24 -15.06 -4.82
C VAL A 147 -7.59 -15.95 -3.75
N VAL A 148 -6.64 -15.40 -3.01
CA VAL A 148 -5.88 -16.10 -1.96
C VAL A 148 -6.29 -15.70 -0.54
N SER A 149 -7.15 -14.69 -0.40
CA SER A 149 -7.66 -14.24 0.90
C SER A 149 -8.93 -14.93 1.36
N THR A 150 -9.04 -15.15 2.67
CA THR A 150 -10.31 -15.42 3.36
C THR A 150 -10.63 -14.27 4.31
N ARG A 151 -11.91 -13.91 4.50
CA ARG A 151 -12.29 -12.90 5.51
C ARG A 151 -12.08 -13.43 6.93
N VAL A 152 -11.58 -12.58 7.81
CA VAL A 152 -11.56 -12.83 9.24
C VAL A 152 -12.88 -12.31 9.82
N HIS A 153 -13.61 -13.14 10.55
CA HIS A 153 -14.88 -12.80 11.20
C HIS A 153 -14.66 -12.57 12.69
#